data_AF-A0A317LUA9-F1
#
_entry.id   AF-A0A317LUA9-F1
#
_cell.length_a   1.000
_cell.length_b   1.000
_cell.length_c   1.000
_cell.angle_alpha   90.00
_cell.angle_beta   90.00
_cell.angle_gamma   90.00
#
_symmetry.space_group_name_H-M   'P 1'
#
loop_
_entity.id
_entity.type
_entity.pdbx_description
1 polymer ?
#
loop_
_entity_poly.entity_id
_entity_poly.type
_entity_poly.pdbx_seq_one_letter_code
_entity_poly.pdbx_strand_id
1 'polypeptide(L)'
;MKNSLLLICGLLISYSCGKDDMPTISAGNFESTDMIKNDPVVLYTKGQVITDTLFIKNFLERNQASTTFDFHAGAVTSPIQVSFNNSVADSAYLTYNSDAGRGEYIFSQVNYKNNTAIFTTRDRLWTPAAEDGELSCTNVHAGIRQYLLPPDCAPAGGIGDWTCHAQYQIPIMMIGNDIAIVVLNYYFSSKSATSYCKSGERYILAQFNEDALKTIHTEDTLVVQTRTLVLEKK
;
A
#
# COMPACT_ATOMS: atom_id res chain seq x y z
N MET A 1 -52.70 17.19 -35.08
CA MET A 1 -51.59 16.24 -34.83
C MET A 1 -50.45 16.96 -34.11
N LYS A 2 -50.55 17.05 -32.78
CA LYS A 2 -49.55 17.60 -31.84
C LYS A 2 -50.08 17.15 -30.48
N ASN A 3 -49.43 16.17 -29.84
CA ASN A 3 -49.52 15.89 -28.39
C ASN A 3 -48.76 14.63 -27.93
N SER A 4 -48.05 13.91 -28.81
CA SER A 4 -47.41 12.65 -28.41
C SER A 4 -45.90 12.74 -28.10
N LEU A 5 -45.29 13.93 -28.07
CA LEU A 5 -43.83 14.08 -27.88
C LEU A 5 -43.39 14.58 -26.49
N LEU A 6 -44.31 14.87 -25.58
CA LEU A 6 -43.99 15.44 -24.26
C LEU A 6 -43.84 14.41 -23.12
N LEU A 7 -44.14 13.12 -23.36
CA LEU A 7 -44.06 12.10 -22.30
C LEU A 7 -42.73 11.32 -22.24
N ILE A 8 -41.83 11.45 -23.23
CA ILE A 8 -40.58 10.69 -23.25
C ILE A 8 -39.41 11.46 -22.61
N CYS A 9 -39.47 12.80 -22.53
CA CYS A 9 -38.44 13.60 -21.85
C CYS A 9 -38.55 13.58 -20.30
N GLY A 10 -39.69 13.18 -19.73
CA GLY A 10 -39.88 13.10 -18.27
C GLY A 10 -39.41 11.80 -17.63
N LEU A 11 -39.20 10.73 -18.42
CA LEU A 11 -38.84 9.40 -17.93
C LEU A 11 -37.33 9.09 -17.99
N LEU A 12 -36.52 9.98 -18.57
CA LEU A 12 -35.06 9.82 -18.66
C LEU A 12 -34.30 10.62 -17.58
N ILE A 13 -34.97 11.43 -16.76
CA ILE A 13 -34.35 12.22 -15.68
C ILE A 13 -34.37 11.46 -14.33
N SER A 14 -35.03 10.30 -14.28
CA SER A 14 -35.01 9.39 -13.13
C SER A 14 -34.06 8.20 -13.34
N TYR A 15 -32.95 8.39 -14.07
CA TYR A 15 -31.74 7.66 -13.69
C TYR A 15 -31.24 8.31 -12.42
N SER A 16 -31.79 7.82 -11.31
CA SER A 16 -31.21 7.96 -9.99
C SER A 16 -29.70 7.80 -10.15
N CYS A 17 -28.96 8.85 -9.81
CA CYS A 17 -27.60 8.70 -9.35
C CYS A 17 -27.75 7.83 -8.10
N GLY A 18 -27.75 6.50 -8.29
CA GLY A 18 -27.51 5.59 -7.20
C GLY A 18 -26.19 6.06 -6.64
N LYS A 19 -26.24 6.72 -5.48
CA LYS A 19 -25.12 6.62 -4.57
C LYS A 19 -25.11 5.14 -4.25
N ASP A 20 -24.34 4.38 -5.03
CA ASP A 20 -23.95 3.06 -4.59
C ASP A 20 -23.42 3.29 -3.19
N ASP A 21 -24.15 2.78 -2.19
CA ASP A 21 -23.73 2.84 -0.79
C ASP A 21 -22.43 2.06 -0.73
N MET A 22 -21.32 2.78 -0.93
CA MET A 22 -20.01 2.17 -0.90
C MET A 22 -19.84 1.59 0.49
N PRO A 23 -19.44 0.32 0.61
CA PRO A 23 -19.27 -0.30 1.91
C PRO A 23 -18.34 0.57 2.76
N THR A 24 -18.84 0.99 3.91
CA THR A 24 -18.06 1.78 4.87
C THR A 24 -17.53 0.88 5.95
N ILE A 25 -16.30 1.14 6.41
CA ILE A 25 -15.78 0.46 7.60
C ILE A 25 -16.67 0.82 8.79
N SER A 26 -17.21 -0.21 9.44
CA SER A 26 -18.03 -0.02 10.64
C SER A 26 -17.23 0.66 11.74
N ALA A 27 -17.88 1.55 12.50
CA ALA A 27 -17.24 2.15 13.66
C ALA A 27 -16.88 1.07 14.69
N GLY A 28 -15.71 1.21 15.32
CA GLY A 28 -15.21 0.27 16.31
C GLY A 28 -13.69 0.27 16.43
N ASN A 29 -13.21 -0.60 17.32
CA ASN A 29 -11.81 -0.92 17.47
C ASN A 29 -11.54 -2.27 16.78
N PHE A 30 -10.46 -2.32 16.02
CA PHE A 30 -9.98 -3.50 15.32
C PHE A 30 -8.57 -3.79 15.78
N GLU A 31 -8.27 -5.06 16.06
CA GLU A 31 -6.95 -5.47 16.54
C GLU A 31 -6.46 -6.65 15.73
N SER A 32 -5.18 -6.62 15.39
CA SER A 32 -4.53 -7.71 14.68
C SER A 32 -4.63 -9.00 15.47
N THR A 33 -4.92 -10.08 14.76
CA THR A 33 -4.67 -11.41 15.31
C THR A 33 -3.16 -11.64 15.47
N ASP A 34 -2.77 -12.64 16.25
CA ASP A 34 -1.36 -13.07 16.33
C ASP A 34 -0.86 -13.71 15.03
N MET A 35 -1.68 -13.78 13.99
CA MET A 35 -1.39 -14.45 12.73
C MET A 35 -1.36 -13.46 11.56
N ILE A 36 -0.38 -13.63 10.69
CA ILE A 36 -0.27 -12.94 9.39
C ILE A 36 -0.18 -13.99 8.28
N LYS A 37 -0.90 -13.77 7.18
CA LYS A 37 -0.87 -14.67 6.03
C LYS A 37 0.19 -14.22 5.04
N ASN A 38 1.14 -15.10 4.73
CA ASN A 38 2.14 -14.86 3.70
C ASN A 38 1.59 -15.24 2.33
N ASP A 39 1.66 -14.31 1.37
CA ASP A 39 1.52 -14.66 -0.03
C ASP A 39 2.88 -15.13 -0.58
N PRO A 40 2.90 -15.86 -1.72
CA PRO A 40 4.14 -16.31 -2.34
C PRO A 40 5.08 -15.14 -2.64
N VAL A 41 6.38 -15.36 -2.45
CA VAL A 41 7.41 -14.41 -2.90
C VAL A 41 7.49 -14.47 -4.42
N VAL A 42 7.45 -13.31 -5.08
CA VAL A 42 7.50 -13.18 -6.54
C VAL A 42 8.69 -12.32 -6.93
N LEU A 43 9.42 -12.73 -7.97
CA LEU A 43 10.49 -11.96 -8.56
C LEU A 43 10.06 -11.47 -9.94
N TYR A 44 10.21 -10.16 -10.14
CA TYR A 44 9.89 -9.46 -11.37
C TYR A 44 11.17 -8.95 -12.03
N THR A 45 11.25 -9.15 -13.34
CA THR A 45 12.19 -8.46 -14.23
C THR A 45 11.38 -7.83 -15.38
N LYS A 46 12.05 -7.16 -16.32
CA LYS A 46 11.34 -6.58 -17.47
C LYS A 46 10.60 -7.65 -18.27
N GLY A 47 9.27 -7.63 -18.19
CA GLY A 47 8.40 -8.51 -18.95
C GLY A 47 8.40 -9.97 -18.49
N GLN A 48 9.02 -10.29 -17.34
CA GLN A 48 8.98 -11.65 -16.80
C GLN A 48 8.58 -11.65 -15.32
N VAL A 49 7.87 -12.71 -14.96
CA VAL A 49 7.47 -13.03 -13.59
C VAL A 49 8.00 -14.40 -13.26
N ILE A 50 8.79 -14.49 -12.20
CA ILE A 50 9.39 -15.72 -11.70
C ILE A 50 8.76 -16.03 -10.35
N THR A 51 8.19 -17.24 -10.24
CA THR A 51 7.52 -17.76 -9.02
C THR A 51 8.18 -19.01 -8.45
N ASP A 52 9.31 -19.43 -9.03
CA ASP A 52 10.10 -20.56 -8.51
C ASP A 52 10.74 -20.15 -7.17
N THR A 53 10.18 -20.68 -6.07
CA THR A 53 10.57 -20.30 -4.71
C THR A 53 12.01 -20.67 -4.37
N LEU A 54 12.54 -21.77 -4.93
CA LEU A 54 13.92 -22.18 -4.69
C LEU A 54 14.89 -21.26 -5.42
N PHE A 55 14.58 -20.91 -6.67
CA PHE A 55 15.36 -19.93 -7.42
C PHE A 55 15.39 -18.57 -6.71
N ILE A 56 14.22 -18.07 -6.29
CA ILE A 56 14.07 -16.76 -5.63
C ILE A 56 14.81 -16.75 -4.29
N LYS A 57 14.67 -17.81 -3.48
CA LYS A 57 15.40 -17.96 -2.22
C LYS A 57 16.91 -17.91 -2.44
N ASN A 58 17.43 -18.71 -3.37
CA ASN A 58 18.86 -18.72 -3.70
C ASN A 58 19.36 -17.36 -4.21
N PHE A 59 18.53 -16.65 -4.99
CA PHE A 59 18.82 -15.28 -5.43
C PHE A 59 18.93 -14.33 -4.24
N LEU A 60 17.95 -14.33 -3.34
CA LEU A 60 17.92 -13.45 -2.17
C LEU A 60 19.05 -13.77 -1.17
N GLU A 61 19.43 -15.04 -1.01
CA GLU A 61 20.56 -15.44 -0.17
C GLU A 61 21.89 -14.89 -0.69
N ARG A 62 22.16 -15.01 -2.00
CA ARG A 62 23.37 -14.42 -2.62
C ARG A 62 23.43 -12.91 -2.46
N ASN A 63 22.28 -12.25 -2.40
CA ASN A 63 22.14 -10.81 -2.23
C ASN A 63 21.94 -10.38 -0.76
N GLN A 64 22.12 -11.29 0.21
CA GLN A 64 21.99 -11.01 1.66
C GLN A 64 20.65 -10.35 2.02
N ALA A 65 19.57 -10.75 1.36
CA ALA A 65 18.24 -10.20 1.52
C ALA A 65 17.19 -11.24 1.95
N SER A 66 17.59 -12.52 2.09
CA SER A 66 16.68 -13.61 2.43
C SER A 66 15.94 -13.42 3.77
N THR A 67 16.54 -12.73 4.74
CA THR A 67 15.91 -12.47 6.06
C THR A 67 14.74 -11.49 6.01
N THR A 68 14.54 -10.79 4.89
CA THR A 68 13.41 -9.85 4.69
C THR A 68 12.14 -10.57 4.21
N PHE A 69 12.24 -11.83 3.80
CA PHE A 69 11.15 -12.57 3.18
C PHE A 69 10.86 -13.85 3.96
N ASP A 70 9.59 -14.21 4.05
CA ASP A 70 9.15 -15.43 4.68
C ASP A 70 8.67 -16.44 3.62
N PHE A 71 9.41 -17.53 3.46
CA PHE A 71 9.09 -18.56 2.47
C PHE A 71 8.11 -19.63 3.00
N HIS A 72 7.62 -19.51 4.24
CA HIS A 72 6.58 -20.39 4.75
C HIS A 72 5.23 -19.97 4.15
N ALA A 73 4.56 -20.92 3.48
CA ALA A 73 3.24 -20.69 2.92
C ALA A 73 2.18 -20.65 4.03
N GLY A 74 1.21 -19.74 3.91
CA GLY A 74 0.03 -19.69 4.77
C GLY A 74 0.19 -18.77 5.98
N ALA A 75 -0.58 -19.07 7.04
CA ALA A 75 -0.62 -18.25 8.24
C ALA A 75 0.56 -18.57 9.17
N VAL A 76 1.30 -17.55 9.58
CA VAL A 76 2.41 -17.62 10.52
C VAL A 76 2.21 -16.62 11.65
N THR A 77 2.94 -16.75 12.75
CA THR A 77 2.93 -15.75 13.83
C THR A 77 3.37 -14.39 13.30
N SER A 78 2.58 -13.37 13.57
CA SER A 78 2.83 -12.01 13.13
C SER A 78 3.93 -11.37 13.99
N PRO A 79 5.02 -10.86 13.40
CA PRO A 79 6.01 -10.04 14.12
C PRO A 79 5.55 -8.59 14.31
N ILE A 80 4.34 -8.27 13.83
CA ILE A 80 3.72 -6.96 13.93
C ILE A 80 2.36 -7.07 14.62
N GLN A 81 2.08 -6.15 15.52
CA GLN A 81 0.79 -6.00 16.18
C GLN A 81 0.22 -4.65 15.75
N VAL A 82 -1.03 -4.62 15.27
CA VAL A 82 -1.68 -3.42 14.74
C VAL A 82 -3.04 -3.25 15.40
N SER A 83 -3.32 -2.06 15.88
CA SER A 83 -4.68 -1.65 16.29
C SER A 83 -5.15 -0.49 15.43
N PHE A 84 -6.40 -0.58 15.00
CA PHE A 84 -7.07 0.42 14.20
C PHE A 84 -8.39 0.81 14.87
N ASN A 85 -8.51 2.07 15.28
CA ASN A 85 -9.68 2.61 15.94
C ASN A 85 -10.37 3.62 15.02
N ASN A 86 -11.59 3.30 14.58
CA ASN A 86 -12.46 4.12 13.76
C ASN A 86 -13.77 4.47 14.51
N SER A 87 -13.71 4.59 15.84
CA SER A 87 -14.86 4.95 16.68
C SER A 87 -15.01 6.45 16.91
N VAL A 88 -13.97 7.24 16.63
CA VAL A 88 -13.96 8.69 16.81
C VAL A 88 -14.51 9.36 15.55
N ALA A 89 -15.44 10.31 15.73
CA ALA A 89 -15.98 11.08 14.62
C ALA A 89 -14.84 11.84 13.90
N ASP A 90 -14.85 11.80 12.58
CA ASP A 90 -13.90 12.50 11.69
C ASP A 90 -12.43 12.15 11.89
N SER A 91 -12.10 11.08 12.63
CA SER A 91 -10.72 10.64 12.82
C SER A 91 -10.60 9.14 13.05
N ALA A 92 -9.58 8.53 12.43
CA ALA A 92 -9.19 7.17 12.71
C ALA A 92 -7.74 7.13 13.23
N TYR A 93 -7.45 6.17 14.10
CA TYR A 93 -6.14 6.00 14.72
C TYR A 93 -5.59 4.63 14.33
N LEU A 94 -4.38 4.59 13.77
CA LEU A 94 -3.64 3.34 13.59
C LEU A 94 -2.42 3.37 14.48
N THR A 95 -2.29 2.35 15.31
CA THR A 95 -1.08 2.09 16.08
C THR A 95 -0.47 0.78 15.61
N TYR A 96 0.85 0.74 15.50
CA TYR A 96 1.55 -0.51 15.23
C TYR A 96 2.74 -0.67 16.18
N ASN A 97 3.00 -1.92 16.55
CA ASN A 97 4.13 -2.33 17.36
C ASN A 97 4.83 -3.51 16.70
N SER A 98 6.14 -3.53 16.77
CA SER A 98 7.04 -4.40 16.01
C SER A 98 8.37 -4.47 16.75
N ASP A 99 9.14 -5.55 16.57
CA ASP A 99 10.50 -5.66 17.13
C ASP A 99 11.40 -4.49 16.77
N ALA A 100 11.14 -3.90 15.61
CA ALA A 100 11.91 -2.77 15.16
C ALA A 100 11.50 -1.51 15.95
N GLY A 101 10.23 -1.37 16.36
CA GLY A 101 9.68 -0.34 17.26
C GLY A 101 8.21 0.03 16.97
N ARG A 102 7.73 1.10 17.63
CA ARG A 102 6.30 1.53 17.62
C ARG A 102 6.05 2.77 16.76
N GLY A 103 4.87 2.86 16.16
CA GLY A 103 4.39 4.09 15.52
C GLY A 103 2.87 4.30 15.68
N GLU A 104 2.44 5.53 15.43
CA GLU A 104 1.04 5.97 15.52
C GLU A 104 0.74 6.94 14.38
N TYR A 105 -0.42 6.75 13.75
CA TYR A 105 -0.93 7.60 12.70
C TYR A 105 -2.37 8.01 13.00
N ILE A 106 -2.66 9.29 12.73
CA ILE A 106 -4.01 9.85 12.82
C ILE A 106 -4.45 10.18 11.41
N PHE A 107 -5.62 9.69 11.02
CA PHE A 107 -6.23 9.90 9.70
C PHE A 107 -7.44 10.81 9.85
N SER A 108 -7.67 11.66 8.86
CA SER A 108 -8.79 12.63 8.85
C SER A 108 -9.66 12.53 7.60
N GLN A 109 -9.21 11.81 6.59
CA GLN A 109 -9.93 11.64 5.33
C GLN A 109 -9.94 10.17 4.94
N VAL A 110 -11.08 9.72 4.41
CA VAL A 110 -11.25 8.38 3.86
C VAL A 110 -11.89 8.48 2.48
N ASN A 111 -11.31 7.76 1.53
CA ASN A 111 -11.91 7.53 0.22
C ASN A 111 -12.21 6.03 0.08
N TYR A 112 -13.40 5.69 -0.40
CA TYR A 112 -13.77 4.30 -0.65
C TYR A 112 -13.59 4.00 -2.13
N LYS A 113 -12.81 2.96 -2.42
CA LYS A 113 -12.64 2.45 -3.77
C LYS A 113 -12.79 0.94 -3.74
N ASN A 114 -13.88 0.45 -4.34
CA ASN A 114 -14.32 -0.94 -4.21
C ASN A 114 -14.47 -1.32 -2.72
N ASN A 115 -13.93 -2.47 -2.32
CA ASN A 115 -13.96 -2.98 -0.96
C ASN A 115 -12.76 -2.50 -0.11
N THR A 116 -12.14 -1.38 -0.49
CA THR A 116 -10.96 -0.79 0.17
C THR A 116 -11.26 0.63 0.61
N ALA A 117 -11.05 0.91 1.89
CA ALA A 117 -11.02 2.26 2.44
C ALA A 117 -9.58 2.78 2.42
N ILE A 118 -9.36 3.97 1.86
CA ILE A 118 -8.05 4.60 1.72
C ILE A 118 -8.01 5.75 2.71
N PHE A 119 -7.34 5.54 3.85
CA PHE A 119 -7.19 6.55 4.89
C PHE A 119 -5.99 7.44 4.60
N THR A 120 -6.16 8.75 4.70
CA THR A 120 -5.08 9.74 4.50
C THR A 120 -4.72 10.41 5.82
N THR A 121 -3.42 10.46 6.13
CA THR A 121 -2.94 11.04 7.39
C THR A 121 -3.33 12.50 7.50
N ARG A 122 -3.71 12.93 8.71
CA ARG A 122 -4.01 14.34 9.00
C ARG A 122 -2.77 15.20 8.82
N ASP A 123 -1.66 14.75 9.37
CA ASP A 123 -0.41 15.50 9.36
C ASP A 123 0.43 15.11 8.13
N ARG A 124 1.13 16.10 7.57
CA ARG A 124 2.14 15.89 6.54
C ARG A 124 3.45 15.53 7.22
N LEU A 125 4.11 14.50 6.73
CA LEU A 125 5.36 14.00 7.29
C LEU A 125 6.49 14.16 6.28
N TRP A 126 7.72 14.32 6.78
CA TRP A 126 8.90 14.34 5.92
C TRP A 126 8.96 13.07 5.08
N THR A 127 9.26 13.23 3.80
CA THR A 127 9.48 12.12 2.89
C THR A 127 10.65 12.45 1.98
N PRO A 128 11.41 11.46 1.50
CA PRO A 128 12.38 11.70 0.44
C PRO A 128 11.69 12.29 -0.80
N ALA A 129 12.42 13.10 -1.55
CA ALA A 129 12.02 13.44 -2.91
C ALA A 129 11.95 12.13 -3.72
N ALA A 130 10.79 11.86 -4.32
CA ALA A 130 10.64 10.76 -5.26
C ALA A 130 10.90 11.31 -6.67
N GLU A 131 11.79 10.67 -7.40
CA GLU A 131 11.99 10.97 -8.82
C GLU A 131 10.91 10.24 -9.64
N ASP A 132 10.24 10.98 -10.53
CA ASP A 132 9.37 10.37 -11.54
C ASP A 132 10.22 9.65 -12.59
N GLY A 133 9.77 8.47 -13.03
CA GLY A 133 10.42 7.74 -14.13
C GLY A 133 10.59 6.25 -13.88
N GLU A 134 11.70 5.71 -14.38
CA GLU A 134 12.08 4.30 -14.17
C GLU A 134 12.31 4.01 -12.69
N LEU A 135 12.02 2.78 -12.25
CA LEU A 135 12.27 2.39 -10.87
C LEU A 135 13.77 2.44 -10.57
N SER A 136 14.10 2.98 -9.40
CA SER A 136 15.45 3.09 -8.88
C SER A 136 15.40 2.97 -7.36
N CYS A 137 16.57 2.92 -6.70
CA CYS A 137 16.56 2.92 -5.24
C CYS A 137 16.08 4.22 -4.60
N THR A 138 16.03 5.33 -5.34
CA THR A 138 15.51 6.60 -4.84
C THR A 138 13.98 6.59 -4.80
N ASN A 139 13.30 5.96 -5.77
CA ASN A 139 11.84 6.05 -5.91
C ASN A 139 11.08 4.72 -5.68
N VAL A 140 11.75 3.56 -5.65
CA VAL A 140 11.04 2.25 -5.58
C VAL A 140 10.14 2.11 -4.37
N HIS A 141 10.57 2.65 -3.22
CA HIS A 141 9.79 2.60 -1.98
C HIS A 141 8.41 3.25 -2.13
N ALA A 142 8.30 4.26 -3.00
CA ALA A 142 7.08 4.99 -3.30
C ALA A 142 6.35 4.38 -4.52
N GLY A 143 7.08 4.09 -5.60
CA GLY A 143 6.52 3.64 -6.88
C GLY A 143 5.76 2.32 -6.79
N ILE A 144 6.18 1.40 -5.92
CA ILE A 144 5.53 0.08 -5.74
C ILE A 144 4.25 0.15 -4.88
N ARG A 145 3.80 1.32 -4.44
CA ARG A 145 2.59 1.51 -3.63
C ARG A 145 1.45 2.08 -4.46
N GLN A 146 0.26 1.48 -4.35
CA GLN A 146 -0.86 1.81 -5.25
C GLN A 146 -1.51 3.18 -4.98
N TYR A 147 -1.60 3.62 -3.73
CA TYR A 147 -2.30 4.84 -3.32
C TYR A 147 -1.34 5.88 -2.73
N LEU A 148 -0.22 6.15 -3.41
CA LEU A 148 0.69 7.19 -2.93
C LEU A 148 0.17 8.57 -3.34
N LEU A 149 0.19 9.53 -2.41
CA LEU A 149 0.05 10.94 -2.77
C LEU A 149 1.43 11.50 -3.12
N PRO A 150 1.53 12.30 -4.20
CA PRO A 150 2.80 12.92 -4.57
C PRO A 150 3.29 13.83 -3.45
N PRO A 151 4.60 13.84 -3.16
CA PRO A 151 5.17 14.74 -2.18
C PRO A 151 5.10 16.19 -2.64
N ASP A 152 4.87 17.09 -1.69
CA ASP A 152 5.00 18.54 -1.88
C ASP A 152 6.43 18.95 -1.47
N CYS A 153 7.21 19.40 -2.44
CA CYS A 153 8.63 19.68 -2.29
C CYS A 153 8.92 21.18 -2.47
N ALA A 154 9.64 21.76 -1.52
CA ALA A 154 10.09 23.15 -1.58
C ALA A 154 11.63 23.24 -1.49
N PRO A 155 12.26 24.24 -2.16
CA PRO A 155 13.70 24.47 -2.04
C PRO A 155 14.09 24.75 -0.58
N ALA A 156 15.08 24.01 -0.08
CA ALA A 156 15.53 24.07 1.29
C ALA A 156 16.70 25.04 1.47
N GLY A 157 16.56 26.30 1.04
CA GLY A 157 17.53 27.38 1.29
C GLY A 157 18.97 27.23 0.72
N GLY A 158 19.36 26.03 0.27
CA GLY A 158 20.61 25.70 -0.40
C GLY A 158 20.36 25.29 -1.86
N ILE A 159 21.37 25.45 -2.72
CA ILE A 159 21.27 25.08 -4.14
C ILE A 159 21.21 23.55 -4.24
N GLY A 160 20.07 23.02 -4.67
CA GLY A 160 19.88 21.59 -4.95
C GLY A 160 19.23 20.78 -3.82
N ASP A 161 19.07 21.35 -2.62
CA ASP A 161 18.40 20.68 -1.52
C ASP A 161 16.89 20.94 -1.56
N TRP A 162 16.10 19.87 -1.52
CA TRP A 162 14.64 19.92 -1.45
C TRP A 162 14.16 19.38 -0.12
N THR A 163 13.22 20.07 0.52
CA THR A 163 12.47 19.54 1.66
C THR A 163 11.10 19.11 1.15
N CYS A 164 10.83 17.81 1.22
CA CYS A 164 9.60 17.21 0.75
C CYS A 164 8.74 16.71 1.91
N HIS A 165 7.44 16.95 1.83
CA HIS A 165 6.46 16.44 2.78
C HIS A 165 5.29 15.79 2.03
N ALA A 166 4.78 14.66 2.54
CA ALA A 166 3.60 14.00 1.99
C ALA A 166 2.63 13.63 3.10
N GLN A 167 1.35 13.53 2.74
CA GLN A 167 0.39 12.76 3.52
C GLN A 167 0.55 11.29 3.11
N TYR A 168 0.56 10.40 4.09
CA TYR A 168 0.57 8.97 3.81
C TYR A 168 -0.86 8.47 3.61
N GLN A 169 -1.05 7.56 2.66
CA GLN A 169 -2.30 6.81 2.56
C GLN A 169 -2.10 5.36 2.95
N ILE A 170 -3.06 4.81 3.69
CA ILE A 170 -3.10 3.40 4.05
C ILE A 170 -4.39 2.80 3.50
N PRO A 171 -4.30 1.81 2.59
CA PRO A 171 -5.45 1.03 2.17
C PRO A 171 -5.81 -0.02 3.21
N ILE A 172 -7.07 -0.03 3.62
CA ILE A 172 -7.66 -1.01 4.52
C ILE A 172 -8.78 -1.73 3.76
N MET A 173 -8.63 -3.05 3.58
CA MET A 173 -9.61 -3.89 2.91
C MET A 173 -10.68 -4.31 3.91
N MET A 174 -11.95 -4.25 3.53
CA MET A 174 -13.05 -4.75 4.36
C MET A 174 -13.24 -6.25 4.11
N ILE A 175 -13.36 -7.08 5.16
CA ILE A 175 -13.58 -8.53 5.03
C ILE A 175 -14.70 -8.93 5.98
N GLY A 176 -15.95 -8.87 5.49
CA GLY A 176 -17.12 -9.10 6.34
C GLY A 176 -17.19 -8.07 7.45
N ASN A 177 -17.09 -8.51 8.71
CA ASN A 177 -17.07 -7.63 9.88
C ASN A 177 -15.66 -7.19 10.29
N ASP A 178 -14.63 -7.80 9.71
CA ASP A 178 -13.23 -7.55 10.00
C ASP A 178 -12.62 -6.63 8.94
N ILE A 179 -11.38 -6.24 9.16
CA ILE A 179 -10.59 -5.51 8.18
C ILE A 179 -9.27 -6.22 7.95
N ALA A 180 -8.63 -5.95 6.81
CA ALA A 180 -7.31 -6.45 6.51
C ALA A 180 -6.40 -5.33 6.03
N ILE A 181 -5.15 -5.41 6.48
CA ILE A 181 -4.08 -4.51 6.09
C ILE A 181 -3.04 -5.35 5.35
N VAL A 182 -2.63 -4.85 4.17
CA VAL A 182 -1.56 -5.48 3.40
C VAL A 182 -0.23 -4.89 3.85
N VAL A 183 0.72 -5.77 4.11
CA VAL A 183 2.12 -5.45 4.37
C VAL A 183 2.92 -5.86 3.15
N LEU A 184 3.76 -4.95 2.65
CA LEU A 184 4.63 -5.22 1.52
C LEU A 184 6.08 -5.33 1.98
N ASN A 185 6.75 -6.40 1.58
CA ASN A 185 8.19 -6.54 1.66
C ASN A 185 8.76 -6.46 0.24
N TYR A 186 9.89 -5.77 0.07
CA TYR A 186 10.54 -5.73 -1.23
C TYR A 186 12.07 -5.71 -1.14
N TYR A 187 12.67 -6.18 -2.22
CA TYR A 187 14.07 -6.05 -2.54
C TYR A 187 14.17 -5.57 -3.98
N PHE A 188 14.88 -4.47 -4.21
CA PHE A 188 15.12 -3.94 -5.52
C PHE A 188 16.63 -3.82 -5.77
N SER A 189 17.06 -4.29 -6.93
CA SER A 189 18.43 -4.22 -7.40
C SER A 189 18.41 -3.68 -8.81
N SER A 190 19.14 -2.59 -9.05
CA SER A 190 19.37 -2.06 -10.39
C SER A 190 20.80 -2.34 -10.82
N LYS A 191 21.00 -2.65 -12.12
CA LYS A 191 22.34 -2.86 -12.66
C LYS A 191 23.14 -1.55 -12.83
N SER A 192 22.47 -0.40 -12.94
CA SER A 192 23.11 0.90 -13.12
C SER A 192 23.62 1.51 -11.80
N ALA A 193 23.20 0.96 -10.66
CA ALA A 193 23.60 1.40 -9.33
C ALA A 193 24.42 0.33 -8.60
N THR A 194 25.51 0.73 -7.93
CA THR A 194 26.25 -0.13 -6.97
C THR A 194 25.46 -0.41 -5.69
N SER A 195 24.25 0.12 -5.57
CA SER A 195 23.38 0.02 -4.40
C SER A 195 22.12 -0.79 -4.71
N TYR A 196 21.85 -1.79 -3.89
CA TYR A 196 20.51 -2.37 -3.75
C TYR A 196 19.77 -1.67 -2.61
N CYS A 197 18.45 -1.80 -2.60
CA CYS A 197 17.60 -1.24 -1.55
C CYS A 197 16.50 -2.25 -1.22
N LYS A 198 16.24 -2.39 0.07
CA LYS A 198 15.24 -3.32 0.59
C LYS A 198 14.50 -2.69 1.75
N SER A 199 13.24 -3.07 1.89
CA SER A 199 12.44 -2.71 3.07
C SER A 199 11.63 -3.92 3.51
N GLY A 200 11.59 -4.10 4.84
CA GLY A 200 10.72 -5.07 5.49
C GLY A 200 9.46 -4.44 6.08
N GLU A 201 8.78 -5.21 6.93
CA GLU A 201 7.42 -5.03 7.48
C GLU A 201 7.11 -3.71 8.18
N ARG A 202 8.09 -2.84 8.37
CA ARG A 202 7.97 -1.63 9.17
C ARG A 202 7.42 -0.42 8.41
N TYR A 203 7.52 -0.41 7.08
CA TYR A 203 7.35 0.81 6.29
C TYR A 203 6.29 0.73 5.20
N ILE A 204 5.60 -0.39 5.04
CA ILE A 204 4.74 -0.58 3.87
C ILE A 204 3.44 -1.29 4.23
N LEU A 205 2.64 -0.63 5.07
CA LEU A 205 1.21 -0.87 5.14
C LEU A 205 0.58 -0.33 3.84
N ALA A 206 0.75 -1.06 2.73
CA ALA A 206 0.31 -0.64 1.41
C ALA A 206 -0.03 -1.82 0.52
N GLN A 207 -0.87 -1.56 -0.48
CA GLN A 207 -1.12 -2.47 -1.59
C GLN A 207 -0.04 -2.31 -2.66
N PHE A 208 0.39 -3.44 -3.22
CA PHE A 208 1.36 -3.46 -4.31
C PHE A 208 0.79 -2.80 -5.58
N ASN A 209 1.59 -1.93 -6.20
CA ASN A 209 1.27 -1.30 -7.46
C ASN A 209 1.87 -2.11 -8.62
N GLU A 210 1.08 -2.98 -9.24
CA GLU A 210 1.54 -3.74 -10.41
C GLU A 210 1.89 -2.83 -11.61
N ASP A 211 1.32 -1.62 -11.70
CA ASP A 211 1.68 -0.68 -12.77
C ASP A 211 3.14 -0.22 -12.67
N ALA A 212 3.76 -0.29 -11.49
CA ALA A 212 5.19 -0.02 -11.29
C ALA A 212 6.08 -0.99 -12.08
N LEU A 213 5.58 -2.18 -12.43
CA LEU A 213 6.31 -3.14 -13.25
C LEU A 213 6.59 -2.61 -14.67
N LYS A 214 5.79 -1.66 -15.15
CA LYS A 214 5.99 -1.01 -16.47
C LYS A 214 7.26 -0.15 -16.49
N THR A 215 7.66 0.38 -15.34
CA THR A 215 8.80 1.29 -15.18
C THR A 215 10.09 0.59 -14.71
N ILE A 216 10.07 -0.73 -14.52
CA ILE A 216 11.27 -1.54 -14.34
C ILE A 216 12.15 -1.43 -15.60
N HIS A 217 13.46 -1.21 -15.45
CA HIS A 217 14.41 -1.24 -16.57
C HIS A 217 14.82 -2.69 -16.89
N THR A 218 15.32 -2.96 -18.11
CA THR A 218 15.61 -4.30 -18.63
C THR A 218 16.48 -5.17 -17.71
N GLU A 219 17.37 -4.55 -16.96
CA GLU A 219 18.38 -5.22 -16.13
C GLU A 219 18.07 -5.16 -14.63
N ASP A 220 16.94 -4.56 -14.26
CA ASP A 220 16.52 -4.43 -12.87
C ASP A 220 15.82 -5.70 -12.41
N THR A 221 15.88 -5.92 -11.10
CA THR A 221 15.16 -7.01 -10.43
C THR A 221 14.40 -6.45 -9.23
N LEU A 222 13.10 -6.75 -9.18
CA LEU A 222 12.23 -6.43 -8.07
C LEU A 222 11.67 -7.73 -7.48
N VAL A 223 12.02 -8.04 -6.24
CA VAL A 223 11.40 -9.12 -5.48
C VAL A 223 10.38 -8.51 -4.54
N VAL A 224 9.17 -9.07 -4.51
CA VAL A 224 8.06 -8.59 -3.71
C VAL A 224 7.42 -9.76 -2.97
N GLN A 225 7.00 -9.50 -1.74
CA GLN A 225 6.08 -10.35 -1.00
C GLN A 225 5.01 -9.48 -0.37
N THR A 226 3.75 -9.80 -0.63
CA THR A 226 2.62 -9.27 0.14
C THR A 226 2.31 -10.20 1.30
N ARG A 227 1.92 -9.61 2.42
CA ARG A 227 1.45 -10.34 3.60
C ARG A 227 0.15 -9.68 4.05
N THR A 228 -0.85 -10.47 4.39
CA THR A 228 -2.16 -9.96 4.81
C THR A 228 -2.33 -10.15 6.31
N LEU A 229 -2.49 -9.04 7.03
CA LEU A 229 -2.82 -9.02 8.45
C LEU A 229 -4.31 -8.74 8.60
N VAL A 230 -5.04 -9.69 9.19
CA VAL A 230 -6.47 -9.50 9.52
C VAL A 230 -6.56 -8.89 10.92
N LEU A 231 -7.38 -7.84 11.04
CA LEU A 231 -7.72 -7.20 12.29
C LEU A 231 -9.20 -7.47 12.59
N GLU A 232 -9.42 -8.14 13.70
CA GLU A 232 -10.75 -8.52 14.16
C GLU A 232 -11.40 -7.38 14.94
N LYS A 233 -12.71 -7.22 14.74
CA LYS A 233 -13.48 -6.26 15.53
C LYS A 233 -13.59 -6.72 16.99
N LYS A 234 -13.27 -5.84 17.93
CA LYS A 234 -13.43 -6.06 19.38
C LYS A 234 -14.75 -5.50 19.91
#